data_AF-A0A1B1Z890-F1
#
_entry.id   AF-A0A1B1Z890-F1
#
_cell.length_a   1.000
_cell.length_b   1.000
_cell.length_c   1.000
_cell.angle_alpha   90.00
_cell.angle_beta   90.00
_cell.angle_gamma   90.00
#
_symmetry.space_group_name_H-M   'P 1'
#
loop_
_entity.id
_entity.type
_entity.pdbx_description
1 polymer ?
#
loop_
_entity_poly.entity_id
_entity_poly.type
_entity_poly.pdbx_seq_one_letter_code
_entity_poly.pdbx_strand_id
1 'polypeptide(L)'
;MNTVNKGTIWLLSLISLITIALTFVELSQPYESPEDAQSRFEMHIKPLYTLCLIGTTAALFYFKNKLRSFDGPVFIFLGGLWYLWVFMTFTVGWVMIQGFIGFFLSLIVSLILTLYQWIMNVKNQKNHTS
;
A
#
# COMPACT_ATOMS: atom_id res chain seq x y z
N MET A 1 -16.91 -6.05 13.42
CA MET A 1 -16.86 -5.60 12.01
C MET A 1 -18.07 -6.18 11.31
N ASN A 2 -19.07 -5.34 10.98
CA ASN A 2 -20.35 -5.78 10.42
C ASN A 2 -20.15 -6.38 9.02
N THR A 3 -21.03 -7.31 8.62
CA THR A 3 -20.96 -8.06 7.35
C THR A 3 -20.93 -7.13 6.13
N VAL A 4 -21.60 -5.98 6.22
CA VAL A 4 -21.59 -4.91 5.20
C VAL A 4 -20.17 -4.38 4.96
N ASN A 5 -19.40 -4.11 6.02
CA ASN A 5 -18.02 -3.62 5.90
C ASN A 5 -17.10 -4.67 5.27
N LYS A 6 -17.33 -5.96 5.56
CA LYS A 6 -16.57 -7.06 4.93
C LYS A 6 -16.86 -7.14 3.43
N GLY A 7 -18.14 -7.02 3.04
CA GLY A 7 -18.54 -7.02 1.62
C GLY A 7 -17.92 -5.87 0.84
N THR A 8 -17.92 -4.65 1.40
CA THR A 8 -17.27 -3.49 0.78
C THR A 8 -15.76 -3.68 0.61
N ILE A 9 -15.08 -4.23 1.63
CA ILE A 9 -13.64 -4.52 1.53
C ILE A 9 -13.37 -5.53 0.40
N TRP A 10 -14.13 -6.63 0.34
CA TRP A 10 -13.98 -7.63 -0.73
C TRP A 10 -14.20 -7.05 -2.12
N LEU A 11 -15.24 -6.22 -2.29
CA LEU A 11 -15.55 -5.59 -3.57
C LEU A 11 -14.44 -4.61 -3.99
N LEU A 12 -13.95 -3.77 -3.08
CA LEU A 12 -12.85 -2.85 -3.34
C LEU A 12 -11.55 -3.60 -3.68
N SER A 13 -11.27 -4.71 -3.00
CA SER A 13 -10.12 -5.58 -3.31
C SER A 13 -10.25 -6.20 -4.70
N LEU A 14 -11.44 -6.69 -5.06
CA LEU A 14 -11.68 -7.27 -6.39
C LEU A 14 -11.49 -6.24 -7.50
N ILE A 15 -12.08 -5.05 -7.35
CA ILE A 15 -11.92 -3.94 -8.31
C ILE A 15 -10.43 -3.60 -8.46
N SER A 16 -9.72 -3.49 -7.34
CA SER A 16 -8.29 -3.18 -7.35
C SER A 16 -7.47 -4.24 -8.11
N LEU A 17 -7.77 -5.53 -7.92
CA LEU A 17 -7.13 -6.62 -8.67
C LEU A 17 -7.42 -6.55 -10.17
N ILE A 18 -8.66 -6.27 -10.55
CA ILE A 18 -9.06 -6.11 -11.96
C ILE A 18 -8.31 -4.93 -12.58
N THR A 19 -8.27 -3.77 -11.91
CA THR A 19 -7.54 -2.60 -12.40
C THR A 19 -6.06 -2.91 -12.59
N ILE A 20 -5.42 -3.55 -11.61
CA ILE A 20 -4.01 -3.98 -11.73
C ILE A 20 -3.81 -4.89 -12.94
N ALA A 21 -4.67 -5.90 -13.12
CA ALA A 21 -4.57 -6.83 -14.25
C ALA A 21 -4.73 -6.11 -15.59
N LEU A 22 -5.69 -5.19 -15.72
CA LEU A 22 -5.88 -4.39 -16.92
C LEU A 22 -4.67 -3.52 -17.24
N THR A 23 -4.09 -2.84 -16.22
CA THR A 23 -2.87 -2.06 -16.39
C THR A 23 -1.70 -2.91 -16.89
N PHE A 24 -1.54 -4.14 -16.38
CA PHE A 24 -0.49 -5.03 -16.86
C PHE A 24 -0.73 -5.53 -18.29
N VAL A 25 -1.98 -5.79 -18.67
CA VAL A 25 -2.34 -6.16 -20.05
C VAL A 25 -2.02 -5.02 -21.01
N GLU A 26 -2.42 -3.80 -20.67
CA GLU A 26 -2.17 -2.58 -21.46
C GLU A 26 -0.66 -2.36 -21.65
N LEU A 27 0.13 -2.48 -20.58
CA LEU A 27 1.59 -2.31 -20.62
C LEU A 27 2.35 -3.42 -21.36
N SER A 28 1.68 -4.54 -21.68
CA SER A 28 2.27 -5.68 -22.39
C SER A 28 2.03 -5.66 -23.90
N GLN A 29 1.19 -4.73 -24.40
CA GLN A 29 0.90 -4.64 -25.82
C GLN A 29 2.09 -4.04 -26.60
N PRO A 30 2.27 -4.42 -27.88
CA PRO A 30 3.32 -3.85 -28.73
C PRO A 30 3.09 -2.36 -28.93
N TYR A 31 4.16 -1.57 -28.97
CA TYR A 31 4.07 -0.12 -29.15
C TYR A 31 3.60 0.23 -30.56
N GLU A 32 2.53 1.02 -30.67
CA GLU A 32 2.06 1.59 -31.94
C GLU A 32 2.62 3.01 -32.17
N SER A 33 3.00 3.72 -31.10
CA SER A 33 3.63 5.04 -31.17
C SER A 33 4.91 5.18 -30.30
N PRO A 34 5.80 6.15 -30.60
CA PRO A 34 6.94 6.48 -29.75
C PRO A 34 6.55 6.97 -28.35
N GLU A 35 5.35 7.53 -28.19
CA GLU A 35 4.83 8.01 -26.91
C GLU A 35 4.48 6.83 -25.99
N ASP A 36 3.98 5.73 -26.56
CA ASP A 36 3.69 4.48 -25.86
C ASP A 36 4.97 3.78 -25.38
N ALA A 37 6.12 4.03 -26.02
CA ALA A 37 7.40 3.50 -25.60
C ALA A 37 7.90 4.10 -24.26
N GLN A 38 7.29 5.19 -23.78
CA GLN A 38 7.68 5.86 -22.55
C GLN A 38 7.26 5.10 -21.28
N SER A 39 6.11 4.42 -21.29
CA SER A 39 5.62 3.63 -20.16
C SER A 39 5.38 2.19 -20.59
N ARG A 40 6.07 1.26 -19.95
CA ARG A 40 6.01 -0.15 -20.35
C ARG A 40 6.16 -1.09 -19.17
N PHE A 41 5.77 -2.33 -19.41
CA PHE A 41 6.15 -3.43 -18.55
C PHE A 41 7.64 -3.74 -18.71
N GLU A 42 8.39 -3.62 -17.62
CA GLU A 42 9.80 -4.01 -17.59
C GLU A 42 10.14 -4.52 -16.20
N MET A 43 10.63 -5.75 -16.11
CA MET A 43 10.90 -6.40 -14.84
C MET A 43 12.30 -6.05 -14.33
N HIS A 44 12.34 -5.27 -13.25
CA HIS A 44 13.54 -4.84 -12.54
C HIS A 44 13.46 -5.25 -11.06
N ILE A 45 13.84 -6.48 -10.75
CA ILE A 45 13.91 -6.93 -9.36
C ILE A 45 15.19 -6.39 -8.73
N LYS A 46 15.06 -5.43 -7.82
CA LYS A 46 16.20 -4.95 -7.01
C LYS A 46 16.29 -5.77 -5.71
N PRO A 47 17.17 -6.78 -5.63
CA PRO A 47 17.11 -7.81 -4.58
C PRO A 47 17.23 -7.26 -3.16
N LEU A 48 18.06 -6.23 -2.95
CA LEU A 48 18.23 -5.61 -1.63
C LEU A 48 16.93 -5.01 -1.10
N TYR A 49 16.22 -4.22 -1.91
CA TYR A 49 14.96 -3.58 -1.49
C TYR A 49 13.86 -4.61 -1.25
N THR A 50 13.80 -5.65 -2.10
CA THR A 50 12.87 -6.76 -1.93
C THR A 50 13.10 -7.49 -0.60
N LEU A 51 14.35 -7.81 -0.27
CA LEU A 51 14.70 -8.45 1.00
C LEU A 51 14.37 -7.56 2.20
N CYS A 52 14.67 -6.26 2.13
CA CYS A 52 14.31 -5.31 3.18
C CYS A 52 12.79 -5.23 3.39
N LEU A 53 11.99 -5.23 2.31
CA LEU A 53 10.54 -5.19 2.38
C LEU A 53 9.95 -6.46 3.01
N ILE A 54 10.44 -7.64 2.59
CA ILE A 54 10.04 -8.93 3.17
C ILE A 54 10.44 -8.97 4.65
N GLY A 55 11.66 -8.56 5.00
CA GLY A 55 12.14 -8.50 6.37
C GLY A 55 11.31 -7.57 7.24
N THR A 56 10.96 -6.38 6.73
CA THR A 56 10.08 -5.42 7.42
C THR A 56 8.68 -6.00 7.62
N THR A 57 8.13 -6.67 6.61
CA THR A 57 6.83 -7.34 6.69
C THR A 57 6.83 -8.45 7.76
N ALA A 58 7.88 -9.28 7.78
CA ALA A 58 8.02 -10.35 8.76
C ALA A 58 8.19 -9.82 10.19
N ALA A 59 9.02 -8.78 10.36
CA ALA A 59 9.20 -8.12 11.65
C ALA A 59 7.89 -7.53 12.17
N LEU A 60 7.11 -6.85 11.31
CA LEU A 60 5.81 -6.29 11.69
C LEU A 60 4.81 -7.38 12.11
N PHE A 61 4.80 -8.52 11.42
CA PHE A 61 3.98 -9.66 11.82
C PHE A 61 4.40 -10.24 13.18
N TYR A 62 5.71 -10.32 13.43
CA TYR A 62 6.25 -10.79 14.71
C TYR A 62 5.92 -9.84 15.87
N PHE A 63 6.03 -8.53 15.65
CA PHE A 63 5.76 -7.51 16.66
C PHE A 63 4.29 -7.07 16.76
N LYS A 64 3.38 -7.69 15.98
CA LYS A 64 1.94 -7.36 15.95
C LYS A 64 1.30 -7.28 17.34
N ASN A 65 1.63 -8.22 18.24
CA ASN A 65 1.07 -8.23 19.59
C ASN A 65 1.44 -6.98 20.42
N LYS A 66 2.58 -6.35 20.13
CA LYS A 66 3.05 -5.13 20.78
C LYS A 66 2.51 -3.86 20.10
N LEU A 67 2.15 -3.96 18.83
CA LEU A 67 1.65 -2.86 17.99
C LEU A 67 0.12 -2.77 17.94
N ARG A 68 -0.61 -3.59 18.71
CA ARG A 68 -2.07 -3.77 18.63
C ARG A 68 -2.91 -2.49 18.58
N SER A 69 -2.47 -1.39 19.21
CA SER A 69 -3.17 -0.10 19.14
C SER A 69 -2.98 0.62 17.79
N PHE A 70 -1.90 0.36 17.07
CA PHE A 70 -1.48 0.99 15.82
C PHE A 70 -1.47 0.03 14.61
N ASP A 71 -2.01 -1.18 14.76
CA ASP A 71 -2.05 -2.20 13.70
C ASP A 71 -2.61 -1.63 12.38
N GLY A 72 -3.75 -0.93 12.43
CA GLY A 72 -4.41 -0.37 11.25
C GLY A 72 -3.52 0.57 10.41
N PRO A 73 -3.05 1.69 10.99
CA PRO A 73 -2.14 2.61 10.30
C PRO A 73 -0.89 1.94 9.75
N VAL A 74 -0.29 1.02 10.52
CA VAL A 74 0.94 0.31 10.14
C VAL A 74 0.70 -0.60 8.94
N PHE A 75 -0.42 -1.33 8.91
CA PHE A 75 -0.76 -2.18 7.75
C PHE A 75 -1.07 -1.36 6.49
N ILE A 76 -1.69 -0.18 6.62
CA ILE A 76 -1.93 0.71 5.47
C ILE A 76 -0.60 1.22 4.88
N PHE A 77 0.31 1.66 5.75
CA PHE A 77 1.64 2.10 5.32
C PHE A 77 2.43 0.97 4.64
N LEU A 78 2.40 -0.23 5.23
CA LEU A 78 3.03 -1.41 4.65
C LEU A 78 2.42 -1.79 3.30
N GLY A 79 1.10 -1.70 3.16
CA GLY A 79 0.40 -1.92 1.89
C GLY A 79 0.86 -0.94 0.82
N GLY A 80 1.07 0.33 1.16
CA GLY A 80 1.65 1.32 0.24
C GLY A 80 3.09 1.02 -0.17
N LEU A 81 3.92 0.49 0.75
CA LEU A 81 5.28 0.06 0.41
C LEU A 81 5.28 -1.12 -0.58
N TRP A 82 4.39 -2.09 -0.38
CA TRP A 82 4.20 -3.19 -1.33
C TRP A 82 3.69 -2.70 -2.68
N TYR A 83 2.73 -1.77 -2.67
CA TYR A 83 2.23 -1.15 -3.89
C TYR A 83 3.36 -0.45 -4.68
N LEU A 84 4.14 0.40 -4.01
CA LEU A 84 5.30 1.05 -4.63
C LEU A 84 6.31 0.04 -5.16
N TRP A 85 6.61 -1.01 -4.39
CA TRP A 85 7.55 -2.05 -4.81
C TRP A 85 7.10 -2.76 -6.08
N VAL A 86 5.81 -3.09 -6.22
CA VAL A 86 5.26 -3.69 -7.44
C VAL A 86 5.49 -2.76 -8.64
N PHE A 87 5.12 -1.49 -8.53
CA PHE A 87 5.29 -0.53 -9.64
C PHE A 87 6.77 -0.30 -9.98
N MET A 88 7.64 -0.19 -8.99
CA MET A 88 9.09 -0.06 -9.20
C MET A 88 9.73 -1.32 -9.80
N THR A 89 9.13 -2.49 -9.56
CA THR A 89 9.66 -3.78 -10.03
C THR A 89 9.18 -4.11 -11.43
N PHE A 90 7.97 -3.73 -11.81
CA PHE A 90 7.37 -4.20 -13.06
C PHE A 90 7.07 -3.10 -14.08
N THR A 91 7.24 -1.83 -13.72
CA THR A 91 6.89 -0.71 -14.60
C THR A 91 8.02 0.31 -14.68
N VAL A 92 8.10 1.00 -15.81
CA VAL A 92 8.98 2.16 -16.03
C VAL A 92 8.18 3.33 -16.59
N GLY A 93 8.77 4.53 -16.57
CA GLY A 93 8.13 5.73 -17.09
C GLY A 93 7.10 6.35 -16.15
N TRP A 94 6.03 6.91 -16.72
CA TRP A 94 4.98 7.59 -15.96
C TRP A 94 4.19 6.66 -15.04
N VAL A 95 4.04 5.40 -15.42
CA VAL A 95 3.34 4.41 -14.60
C VAL A 95 4.11 4.14 -13.30
N MET A 96 5.44 4.14 -13.32
CA MET A 96 6.25 4.03 -12.10
C MET A 96 5.94 5.17 -11.11
N ILE A 97 5.65 6.38 -11.61
CA ILE A 97 5.27 7.54 -10.78
C ILE A 97 3.93 7.32 -10.07
N GLN A 98 2.99 6.59 -10.68
CA GLN A 98 1.73 6.22 -10.01
C GLN A 98 1.98 5.38 -8.75
N GLY A 99 3.00 4.53 -8.76
CA GLY A 99 3.48 3.80 -7.57
C GLY A 99 3.84 4.73 -6.42
N PHE A 100 4.55 5.83 -6.70
CA PHE A 100 4.93 6.84 -5.70
C PHE A 100 3.71 7.62 -5.19
N ILE A 101 2.78 7.98 -6.06
CA ILE A 101 1.53 8.66 -5.68
C ILE A 101 0.71 7.76 -4.73
N GLY A 102 0.54 6.48 -5.07
CA GLY A 102 -0.18 5.53 -4.22
C GLY A 102 0.49 5.34 -2.85
N PHE A 103 1.82 5.27 -2.82
CA PHE A 103 2.56 5.24 -1.56
C PHE A 103 2.36 6.51 -0.73
N PHE A 104 2.44 7.69 -1.36
CA PHE A 104 2.26 8.97 -0.68
C PHE A 104 0.86 9.10 -0.07
N LEU A 105 -0.17 8.65 -0.79
CA LEU A 105 -1.54 8.56 -0.26
C LEU A 105 -1.61 7.62 0.96
N SER A 106 -1.01 6.44 0.88
CA SER A 106 -0.97 5.51 2.02
C SER A 106 -0.27 6.12 3.25
N LEU A 107 0.79 6.90 3.02
CA LEU A 107 1.57 7.57 4.06
C LEU A 107 0.72 8.64 4.75
N ILE A 108 0.03 9.48 3.98
CA ILE A 108 -0.89 10.50 4.52
C ILE A 108 -2.01 9.83 5.34
N VAL A 109 -2.66 8.80 4.78
CA VAL A 109 -3.75 8.10 5.47
C VAL A 109 -3.25 7.44 6.77
N SER A 110 -2.08 6.81 6.72
CA SER A 110 -1.46 6.21 7.90
C SER A 110 -1.14 7.25 8.99
N LEU A 111 -0.58 8.40 8.62
CA LEU A 111 -0.30 9.50 9.56
C LEU A 111 -1.58 10.04 10.20
N ILE A 112 -2.63 10.30 9.41
CA ILE A 112 -3.92 10.79 9.92
C ILE A 112 -4.51 9.80 10.93
N LEU A 113 -4.53 8.51 10.61
CA LEU A 113 -5.07 7.49 11.50
C LEU A 113 -4.24 7.32 12.77
N THR A 114 -2.91 7.42 12.67
CA THR A 114 -2.02 7.38 13.83
C THR A 114 -2.29 8.56 14.76
N LEU A 115 -2.41 9.77 14.22
CA LEU A 115 -2.74 10.97 14.99
C LEU A 115 -4.11 10.86 15.66
N TYR A 116 -5.12 10.36 14.93
CA TYR A 116 -6.45 10.14 15.47
C TYR A 116 -6.44 9.15 16.65
N GLN A 117 -5.77 8.00 16.50
CA GLN A 117 -5.64 7.01 17.56
C GLN A 117 -4.90 7.55 18.78
N TRP A 118 -3.84 8.34 18.55
CA TRP A 118 -3.09 8.98 19.63
C TRP A 118 -3.97 9.96 20.44
N ILE A 119 -4.71 10.85 19.77
CA ILE A 119 -5.64 11.78 20.42
C ILE A 119 -6.71 11.03 21.23
N MET A 120 -7.29 9.97 20.66
CA MET A 120 -8.30 9.16 21.35
C MET A 120 -7.75 8.44 22.58
N ASN A 121 -6.53 7.89 22.50
CA ASN A 121 -5.87 7.28 23.66
C ASN A 121 -5.61 8.30 24.78
N VAL A 122 -5.12 9.49 24.43
CA VAL A 122 -4.89 10.57 25.41
C VAL A 122 -6.20 11.00 26.08
N LYS A 123 -7.28 11.12 25.32
CA LYS A 123 -8.61 11.47 25.85
C LYS A 123 -9.17 10.40 26.80
N ASN A 124 -9.03 9.13 26.44
CA ASN A 124 -9.52 8.02 27.27
C ASN A 124 -8.75 7.88 28.59
N GLN A 125 -7.46 8.22 28.62
CA GLN A 125 -6.70 8.21 29.88
C GLN A 125 -7.15 9.32 30.84
N LYS A 126 -7.50 10.51 30.34
CA LYS A 126 -7.99 11.61 31.19
C LYS A 126 -9.34 11.32 31.85
N ASN A 127 -10.22 10.57 31.19
CA ASN A 127 -11.56 10.24 31.71
C ASN A 127 -11.55 9.12 32.76
N HIS A 128 -10.47 8.35 32.89
CA HIS A 128 -10.35 7.30 33.92
C HIS A 128 -9.68 7.79 35.21
N THR A 129 -9.17 9.02 35.23
CA THR A 129 -8.50 9.64 36.39
C THR A 129 -9.35 10.71 37.10
N SER A 130 -10.61 10.90 36.68
CA SER A 130 -11.61 11.76 37.33
C SER A 130 -12.73 10.93 37.94
#